data_AF-A0A0G0C7M0-F1
#
_entry.id   AF-A0A0G0C7M0-F1
#
_cell.length_a   1.000
_cell.length_b   1.000
_cell.length_c   1.000
_cell.angle_alpha   90.00
_cell.angle_beta   90.00
_cell.angle_gamma   90.00
#
_symmetry.space_group_name_H-M   'P 1'
#
loop_
_entity.id
_entity.type
_entity.pdbx_description
1 polymer ?
#
loop_
_entity_poly.entity_id
_entity_poly.type
_entity_poly.pdbx_seq_one_letter_code
_entity_poly.pdbx_strand_id
1 'polypeptide(L)'
;MKIYGIDTDNPVTPVMVRDAIVECFYQAHCEQTEMEEMNEEQLKNYCHELVKSSFSKANVSYDSPTKDDLLKVIGQLAEFSKSFRNPEVIKKHFEEIDTLINLIK
;
A
#
# COMPACT_ATOMS: atom_id res chain seq x y z
N MET A 1 14.54 -10.20 5.03
CA MET A 1 13.23 -10.08 5.75
C MET A 1 12.11 -9.91 4.72
N LYS A 2 10.85 -10.30 5.00
CA LYS A 2 9.75 -10.12 4.03
C LYS A 2 8.69 -9.14 4.53
N ILE A 3 8.37 -8.13 3.72
CA ILE A 3 7.30 -7.16 3.97
C ILE A 3 6.40 -7.15 2.72
N TYR A 4 5.12 -7.48 2.89
CA TYR A 4 4.11 -7.54 1.79
C TYR A 4 4.60 -8.25 0.51
N GLY A 5 5.30 -9.38 0.68
CA GLY A 5 5.82 -10.16 -0.44
C GLY A 5 7.16 -9.69 -1.01
N ILE A 6 7.70 -8.53 -0.60
CA ILE A 6 9.04 -8.08 -0.97
C ILE A 6 10.09 -8.69 -0.05
N ASP A 7 11.10 -9.33 -0.65
CA ASP A 7 12.32 -9.73 0.05
C ASP A 7 13.30 -8.55 0.13
N THR A 8 13.51 -8.04 1.33
CA THR A 8 14.36 -6.87 1.60
C THR A 8 15.85 -7.15 1.43
N ASP A 9 16.24 -8.42 1.27
CA ASP A 9 17.64 -8.81 1.09
C ASP A 9 18.06 -8.67 -0.40
N ASN A 10 17.10 -8.36 -1.29
CA ASN A 10 17.28 -8.13 -2.71
C ASN A 10 17.03 -6.66 -3.10
N PRO A 11 17.50 -6.19 -4.28
CA PRO A 11 17.19 -4.85 -4.76
C PRO A 11 15.69 -4.58 -4.84
N VAL A 12 15.25 -3.49 -4.20
CA VAL A 12 13.86 -3.04 -4.19
C VAL A 12 13.66 -1.98 -5.27
N THR A 13 12.59 -2.12 -6.06
CA THR A 13 12.22 -1.15 -7.10
C THR A 13 10.93 -0.40 -6.73
N PRO A 14 10.69 0.80 -7.28
CA PRO A 14 9.46 1.53 -7.02
C PRO A 14 8.18 0.76 -7.38
N VAL A 15 8.24 -0.01 -8.48
CA VAL A 15 7.17 -0.88 -8.97
C VAL A 15 6.83 -1.96 -7.93
N MET A 16 7.86 -2.58 -7.33
CA MET A 16 7.64 -3.56 -6.26
C MET A 16 6.97 -2.91 -5.04
N VAL A 17 7.43 -1.72 -4.63
CA VAL A 17 6.84 -1.02 -3.48
C VAL A 17 5.39 -0.61 -3.73
N ARG A 18 5.05 -0.17 -4.94
CA ARG A 18 3.65 0.04 -5.34
C ARG A 18 2.81 -1.23 -5.16
N ASP A 19 3.30 -2.38 -5.60
CA ASP A 19 2.58 -3.65 -5.45
C ASP A 19 2.43 -4.04 -3.97
N ALA A 20 3.47 -3.80 -3.16
CA ALA A 20 3.42 -3.97 -1.72
C ALA A 20 2.38 -3.05 -1.04
N ILE A 21 2.14 -1.84 -1.55
CA ILE A 21 1.07 -0.96 -1.06
C ILE A 21 -0.30 -1.60 -1.30
N VAL A 22 -0.53 -2.21 -2.48
CA VAL A 22 -1.78 -2.93 -2.78
C VAL A 22 -1.96 -4.11 -1.82
N GLU A 23 -0.91 -4.91 -1.64
CA GLU A 23 -0.92 -6.06 -0.74
C GLU A 23 -1.13 -5.65 0.73
N CYS A 24 -0.54 -4.53 1.16
CA CYS A 24 -0.78 -3.95 2.48
C CYS A 24 -2.26 -3.64 2.71
N PHE A 25 -2.95 -3.07 1.71
CA PHE A 25 -4.39 -2.80 1.82
C PHE A 25 -5.22 -4.07 1.85
N TYR A 26 -4.84 -5.09 1.08
CA TYR A 26 -5.49 -6.39 1.08
C TYR A 26 -5.38 -7.06 2.46
N GLN A 27 -4.17 -7.13 3.03
CA GLN A 27 -3.94 -7.71 4.36
C GLN A 27 -4.68 -6.95 5.45
N ALA A 28 -4.64 -5.62 5.44
CA ALA A 28 -5.37 -4.80 6.41
C ALA A 28 -6.90 -5.00 6.33
N HIS A 29 -7.45 -5.35 5.16
CA HIS A 29 -8.87 -5.74 5.04
C HIS A 29 -9.13 -7.16 5.56
N CYS A 30 -8.27 -8.13 5.24
CA CYS A 30 -8.44 -9.51 5.73
C CYS A 30 -8.32 -9.61 7.26
N GLU A 31 -7.48 -8.78 7.89
CA GLU A 31 -7.28 -8.80 9.34
C GLU A 31 -8.42 -8.13 10.14
N GLN A 32 -9.18 -7.22 9.52
CA GLN A 32 -10.05 -6.30 10.26
C GLN A 32 -11.50 -6.23 9.79
N THR A 33 -11.85 -6.86 8.68
CA THR A 33 -13.22 -6.88 8.17
C THR A 33 -13.72 -8.32 8.21
N GLU A 34 -14.83 -8.56 8.92
CA GLU A 34 -15.60 -9.80 8.76
C GLU A 34 -16.03 -9.85 7.29
N MET A 35 -15.36 -10.71 6.51
CA MET A 35 -15.40 -10.79 5.04
C MET A 35 -16.76 -11.30 4.52
N GLU A 36 -17.87 -10.66 4.87
CA GLU A 36 -19.20 -11.16 4.50
C GLU A 36 -19.65 -10.74 3.09
N GLU A 37 -19.06 -9.70 2.48
CA GLU A 37 -19.59 -9.13 1.23
C GLU A 37 -18.71 -9.31 -0.02
N MET A 38 -17.41 -9.60 0.12
CA MET A 38 -16.48 -9.67 -1.02
C MET A 38 -15.67 -10.96 -0.99
N ASN A 39 -15.58 -11.65 -2.14
CA ASN A 39 -14.62 -12.73 -2.31
C ASN A 39 -13.19 -12.17 -2.47
N GLU A 40 -12.20 -13.06 -2.39
CA GLU A 40 -10.78 -12.68 -2.46
C GLU A 40 -10.42 -11.86 -3.71
N GLU A 41 -10.94 -12.24 -4.88
CA GLU A 41 -10.67 -11.55 -6.14
C GLU A 41 -11.26 -10.14 -6.15
N GLN A 42 -12.51 -10.00 -5.71
CA GLN A 42 -13.18 -8.71 -5.59
C GLN A 42 -12.42 -7.79 -4.63
N LEU A 43 -11.96 -8.33 -3.50
CA LEU A 43 -11.20 -7.56 -2.51
C LEU A 43 -9.85 -7.08 -3.06
N LYS A 44 -9.12 -7.95 -3.77
CA LYS A 44 -7.87 -7.60 -4.43
C LYS A 44 -8.08 -6.51 -5.48
N ASN A 45 -9.11 -6.64 -6.31
CA ASN A 45 -9.45 -5.64 -7.32
C ASN A 45 -9.84 -4.30 -6.67
N TYR A 46 -10.61 -4.32 -5.59
CA TYR A 46 -10.94 -3.10 -4.85
C TYR A 46 -9.71 -2.41 -4.26
N CYS A 47 -8.82 -3.17 -3.62
CA CYS A 47 -7.58 -2.60 -3.07
C CYS A 47 -6.70 -2.02 -4.18
N HIS A 48 -6.59 -2.71 -5.32
CA HIS A 48 -5.87 -2.24 -6.49
C HIS A 48 -6.44 -0.91 -7.01
N GLU A 49 -7.75 -0.84 -7.25
CA GLU A 49 -8.40 0.39 -7.75
C GLU A 49 -8.32 1.54 -6.75
N LEU A 50 -8.42 1.25 -5.45
CA LEU A 50 -8.26 2.25 -4.40
C LEU A 50 -6.86 2.86 -4.43
N VAL A 51 -5.82 2.03 -4.44
CA VAL A 51 -4.43 2.49 -4.52
C VAL A 51 -4.19 3.26 -5.82
N LYS A 52 -4.60 2.70 -6.96
CA LYS A 52 -4.48 3.36 -8.28
C LYS A 52 -5.18 4.73 -8.31
N SER A 53 -6.34 4.85 -7.68
CA SER A 53 -7.04 6.14 -7.55
C SER A 53 -6.23 7.17 -6.77
N SER A 54 -5.44 6.73 -5.78
CA SER A 54 -4.56 7.62 -5.01
C SER A 54 -3.41 8.16 -5.86
N PHE A 55 -2.81 7.33 -6.73
CA PHE A 55 -1.81 7.81 -7.70
C PHE A 55 -2.41 8.86 -8.64
N SER A 56 -3.63 8.62 -9.15
CA SER A 56 -4.35 9.59 -9.99
C SER A 56 -4.64 10.90 -9.26
N LYS A 57 -5.13 10.85 -8.01
CA LYS A 57 -5.37 12.05 -7.16
C LYS A 57 -4.10 12.82 -6.84
N ALA A 58 -2.98 12.11 -6.69
CA ALA A 58 -1.67 12.71 -6.50
C ALA A 58 -1.06 13.26 -7.81
N ASN A 59 -1.68 13.03 -8.98
CA ASN A 59 -1.16 13.39 -10.29
C ASN A 59 0.24 12.82 -10.55
N VAL A 60 0.43 11.53 -10.24
CA VAL A 60 1.69 10.78 -10.39
C VAL A 60 1.46 9.47 -11.13
N SER A 61 2.53 8.87 -11.66
CA SER A 61 2.45 7.64 -12.47
C SER A 61 2.24 6.41 -11.59
N TYR A 62 1.21 5.61 -11.91
CA TYR A 62 1.01 4.29 -11.30
C TYR A 62 1.94 3.22 -11.91
N ASP A 63 2.16 3.29 -13.22
CA ASP A 63 2.89 2.25 -13.96
C ASP A 63 4.41 2.40 -13.77
N SER A 64 4.89 3.64 -13.63
CA SER A 64 6.30 3.98 -13.46
C SER A 64 6.48 5.00 -12.32
N PRO A 65 6.20 4.62 -11.06
CA PRO A 65 6.31 5.54 -9.94
C PRO A 65 7.77 5.81 -9.59
N THR A 66 8.04 7.00 -9.06
CA THR A 66 9.30 7.34 -8.41
C THR A 66 9.21 7.15 -6.89
N LYS A 67 10.35 7.24 -6.20
CA LYS A 67 10.38 7.23 -4.72
C LYS A 67 9.53 8.34 -4.11
N ASP A 68 9.58 9.54 -4.69
CA ASP A 68 8.82 10.70 -4.21
C ASP A 68 7.31 10.55 -4.48
N ASP A 69 6.95 9.93 -5.61
CA ASP A 69 5.55 9.61 -5.91
C ASP A 69 4.98 8.65 -4.85
N LEU A 70 5.76 7.63 -4.47
CA LEU A 70 5.37 6.66 -3.44
C LEU A 70 5.17 7.35 -2.09
N LEU A 71 6.11 8.19 -1.64
CA LEU A 71 6.00 8.97 -0.40
C LEU A 71 4.72 9.81 -0.36
N LYS A 72 4.41 10.48 -1.48
CA LYS A 72 3.19 11.28 -1.62
C LYS A 72 1.93 10.42 -1.51
N VAL A 73 1.92 9.28 -2.20
CA VAL A 73 0.76 8.37 -2.21
C VAL A 73 0.53 7.74 -0.84
N ILE A 74 1.58 7.25 -0.15
CA ILE A 74 1.42 6.61 1.15
C ILE A 74 0.91 7.59 2.21
N GLY A 75 1.30 8.87 2.12
CA GLY A 75 0.77 9.93 2.97
C GLY A 75 -0.73 10.15 2.76
N GLN A 76 -1.19 10.17 1.50
CA GLN A 76 -2.62 10.28 1.17
C GLN A 76 -3.42 9.07 1.64
N LEU A 77 -2.88 7.86 1.45
CA LEU A 77 -3.51 6.60 1.86
C LEU A 77 -3.59 6.47 3.39
N ALA A 78 -2.56 6.92 4.11
CA ALA A 78 -2.56 6.96 5.57
C ALA A 78 -3.64 7.93 6.09
N GLU A 79 -3.77 9.12 5.49
CA GLU A 79 -4.81 10.08 5.85
C GLU A 79 -6.22 9.54 5.58
N PHE A 80 -6.43 8.96 4.40
CA PHE A 80 -7.69 8.30 4.04
C PHE A 80 -8.10 7.22 5.06
N SER A 81 -7.13 6.39 5.47
CA SER A 81 -7.37 5.27 6.38
C SER A 81 -7.79 5.69 7.79
N LYS A 82 -7.47 6.91 8.23
CA LYS A 82 -7.86 7.43 9.57
C LYS A 82 -9.37 7.46 9.79
N SER A 83 -10.16 7.51 8.72
CA SER A 83 -11.61 7.52 8.80
C SER A 83 -12.20 6.15 9.15
N PHE A 84 -11.43 5.07 8.98
CA PHE A 84 -11.94 3.69 9.03
C PHE A 84 -11.15 2.77 9.94
N ARG A 85 -9.93 3.17 10.35
CA ARG A 85 -8.95 2.28 11.00
C ARG A 85 -8.36 2.91 12.25
N ASN A 86 -7.92 2.04 13.16
CA ASN A 86 -7.20 2.45 14.36
C ASN A 86 -5.85 3.12 13.98
N PRO A 87 -5.51 4.28 14.56
CA PRO A 87 -4.23 4.96 14.32
C PRO A 87 -2.98 4.08 14.47
N GLU A 88 -2.96 3.13 15.40
CA GLU A 88 -1.82 2.23 15.62
C GLU A 88 -1.63 1.27 14.44
N VAL A 89 -2.73 0.79 13.86
CA VAL A 89 -2.71 -0.08 12.68
C VAL A 89 -2.19 0.71 11.48
N ILE A 90 -2.71 1.92 11.26
CA ILE A 90 -2.23 2.81 10.19
C ILE A 90 -0.74 3.08 10.34
N LYS A 91 -0.28 3.39 11.56
CA LYS A 91 1.13 3.67 11.85
C LYS A 91 2.02 2.47 11.52
N LYS A 92 1.65 1.27 11.96
CA LYS A 92 2.40 0.04 11.67
C LYS A 92 2.59 -0.16 10.16
N HIS A 93 1.49 -0.16 9.40
CA HIS A 93 1.52 -0.36 7.96
C HIS A 93 2.30 0.75 7.24
N PHE A 94 2.16 2.00 7.68
CA PHE A 94 2.92 3.13 7.13
C PHE A 94 4.43 2.95 7.33
N GLU A 95 4.88 2.59 8.53
CA GLU A 95 6.31 2.39 8.84
C GLU A 95 6.91 1.21 8.05
N GLU A 96 6.15 0.14 7.83
CA GLU A 96 6.57 -1.00 7.02
C GLU A 96 6.74 -0.61 5.53
N ILE A 97 5.82 0.18 4.97
CA ILE A 97 5.94 0.68 3.60
C ILE A 97 7.06 1.73 3.48
N ASP A 98 7.20 2.64 4.45
CA ASP A 98 8.28 3.64 4.46
C ASP A 98 9.66 2.97 4.49
N THR A 99 9.79 1.87 5.25
CA THR A 99 10.99 1.03 5.22
C THR A 99 11.29 0.53 3.81
N LEU A 100 10.29 0.04 3.08
CA LEU A 100 10.45 -0.43 1.70
C LEU A 100 10.84 0.71 0.74
N ILE A 101 10.22 1.89 0.87
CA ILE A 101 10.56 3.09 0.08
C ILE A 101 12.02 3.49 0.31
N ASN A 102 12.50 3.40 1.55
CA ASN A 102 13.88 3.74 1.91
C ASN A 102 14.93 2.76 1.34
N LEU A 103 14.52 1.56 0.94
CA LEU A 103 15.39 0.59 0.27
C LEU A 103 15.53 0.81 -1.25
N ILE A 104 14.72 1.68 -1.85
CA ILE A 104 14.83 2.05 -3.26
C ILE A 104 16.14 2.83 -3.46
N LYS A 105 16.99 2.34 -4.37
CA LYS A 105 18.27 2.96 -4.76
C LYS A 105 18.10 4.02 -5.84
#